data_AF-A0AAN1PQC8-F1
#
_entry.id   AF-A0AAN1PQC8-F1
#
_cell.length_a   1.000
_cell.length_b   1.000
_cell.length_c   1.000
_cell.angle_alpha   90.00
_cell.angle_beta   90.00
_cell.angle_gamma   90.00
#
_symmetry.space_group_name_H-M   'P 1'
#
loop_
_entity.id
_entity.type
_entity.pdbx_description
1 polymer ?
#
loop_
_entity_poly.entity_id
_entity_poly.type
_entity_poly.pdbx_seq_one_letter_code
_entity_poly.pdbx_strand_id
1 'polypeptide(L)'
;MANLIQTFNVEHDPRFLFDVSFEITIDSNQDDIDARIMIAKDAVKKDSEGCLQRLKDNFVIRNIALSEYDWIDTRDYVSSYFIWYCMLLVVRCNNKQDTKAKNISDFDVVFSTSANDAVVGYVPKFSPHASKWKMHTTIFLHYLFKETGIQDALKQQEAMNEIKNKYLDFKRSPFFKLTKEENEDRAEWTKNKLESDGAFLPFEIPASNNTANLSLAISLYLWSSSSFFKASLLYDEKNMSKSAYIHKMNLSWNQYKHREKNKLKKVKAYSFEMEESLQKKIDHLSKALDMKKNKLIEYLIEQEYTKQTKK
;
A
#
# COMPACT_ATOMS: atom_id res chain seq x y z
N MET A 1 -3.15 -12.19 -38.57
CA MET A 1 -1.81 -11.55 -38.44
C MET A 1 -1.77 -10.27 -39.27
N ALA A 2 -2.65 -9.31 -38.96
CA ALA A 2 -2.71 -7.98 -39.60
C ALA A 2 -3.60 -7.10 -38.71
N ASN A 3 -2.96 -6.42 -37.76
CA ASN A 3 -3.42 -5.17 -37.14
C ASN A 3 -2.17 -4.58 -36.45
N LEU A 4 -1.14 -4.36 -37.28
CA LEU A 4 0.02 -3.56 -36.91
C LEU A 4 -0.44 -2.11 -36.89
N ILE A 5 -0.78 -1.67 -35.68
CA ILE A 5 -0.56 -0.34 -35.11
C ILE A 5 -0.56 0.79 -36.16
N GLN A 6 -1.71 1.47 -36.29
CA GLN A 6 -1.73 2.85 -36.76
C GLN A 6 -1.03 3.70 -35.69
N THR A 7 0.31 3.72 -35.68
CA THR A 7 1.09 4.55 -34.75
C THR A 7 1.06 5.96 -35.30
N PHE A 8 -0.01 6.69 -34.97
CA PHE A 8 -0.02 8.14 -35.09
C PHE A 8 1.18 8.69 -34.32
N ASN A 9 2.17 9.17 -35.06
CA ASN A 9 3.26 10.04 -34.62
C ASN A 9 3.94 9.62 -33.29
N VAL A 10 4.79 8.58 -33.32
CA VAL A 10 5.58 8.06 -32.16
C VAL A 10 6.29 9.17 -31.39
N GLU A 11 6.72 10.23 -32.08
CA GLU A 11 7.37 11.43 -31.50
C GLU A 11 6.49 12.19 -30.50
N HIS A 12 5.18 11.94 -30.50
CA HIS A 12 4.22 12.54 -29.58
C HIS A 12 3.75 11.55 -28.50
N ASP A 13 4.17 10.28 -28.56
CA ASP A 13 3.86 9.29 -27.54
C ASP A 13 4.61 9.65 -26.24
N PRO A 14 3.90 9.87 -25.12
CA PRO A 14 4.53 10.28 -23.87
C PRO A 14 5.53 9.25 -23.34
N ARG A 15 5.36 7.97 -23.66
CA ARG A 15 6.27 6.90 -23.25
C ARG A 15 7.58 6.95 -24.03
N PHE A 16 7.48 7.19 -25.34
CA PHE A 16 8.65 7.36 -26.20
C PHE A 16 9.46 8.60 -25.79
N LEU A 17 8.77 9.74 -25.60
CA LEU A 17 9.40 10.96 -25.11
C LEU A 17 10.07 10.76 -23.75
N PHE A 18 9.42 9.99 -22.87
CA PHE A 18 9.99 9.66 -21.58
C PHE A 18 11.28 8.83 -21.70
N ASP A 19 11.34 7.82 -22.59
CA ASP A 19 12.58 7.07 -22.85
C ASP A 19 13.69 7.94 -23.44
N VAL A 20 13.36 8.79 -24.42
CA VAL A 20 14.32 9.73 -25.02
C VAL A 20 14.95 10.64 -23.97
N SER A 21 14.20 11.02 -22.93
CA SER A 21 14.71 11.86 -21.83
C SER A 21 15.85 11.22 -21.02
N PHE A 22 16.06 9.90 -21.10
CA PHE A 22 17.18 9.21 -20.43
C PHE A 22 18.39 9.01 -21.35
N GLU A 23 18.19 9.01 -22.67
CA GLU A 23 19.26 8.83 -23.65
C GLU A 23 20.04 10.13 -23.89
N ILE A 24 19.36 11.27 -23.75
CA ILE A 24 20.01 12.57 -23.80
C ILE A 24 20.70 12.76 -22.44
N THR A 25 22.03 12.94 -22.45
CA THR A 25 22.83 13.25 -21.26
C THR A 25 22.41 14.61 -20.73
N ILE A 26 21.38 14.61 -19.89
CA ILE A 26 20.82 15.83 -19.30
C ILE A 26 21.19 15.83 -17.83
N ASP A 27 21.91 16.87 -17.43
CA ASP A 27 22.17 17.20 -16.04
C ASP A 27 20.83 17.62 -15.40
N SER A 28 20.11 16.67 -14.81
CA SER A 28 18.74 16.90 -14.36
C SER A 28 18.47 16.25 -13.02
N ASN A 29 18.60 17.08 -11.99
CA ASN A 29 17.99 16.92 -10.66
C ASN A 29 16.45 16.96 -10.70
N GLN A 30 15.79 16.45 -11.75
CA GLN A 30 14.34 16.53 -11.91
C GLN A 30 13.73 15.12 -11.98
N ASP A 31 13.23 14.68 -10.82
CA ASP A 31 12.36 13.51 -10.63
C ASP A 31 10.94 13.67 -11.25
N ASP A 32 10.78 14.64 -12.15
CA ASP A 32 9.50 15.08 -12.70
C ASP A 32 9.30 14.60 -14.15
N ILE A 33 8.17 13.93 -14.37
CA ILE A 33 7.75 13.44 -15.68
C ILE A 33 7.56 14.60 -16.67
N ASP A 34 6.92 15.69 -16.23
CA ASP A 34 6.53 16.77 -17.15
C ASP A 34 7.76 17.48 -17.72
N ALA A 35 8.74 17.79 -16.87
CA ALA A 35 10.01 18.34 -17.29
C ALA A 35 10.76 17.42 -18.26
N ARG A 36 10.82 16.11 -17.97
CA ARG A 36 11.45 15.11 -18.86
C ARG A 36 10.83 15.08 -20.25
N ILE A 37 9.49 15.08 -20.32
CA ILE A 37 8.76 15.09 -21.59
C ILE A 37 9.04 16.39 -22.36
N MET A 38 9.08 17.53 -21.67
CA MET A 38 9.36 18.83 -22.31
C MET A 38 10.73 18.84 -22.97
N ILE A 39 11.77 18.38 -22.24
CA ILE A 39 13.14 18.32 -22.77
C ILE A 39 13.23 17.36 -23.96
N ALA A 40 12.61 16.19 -23.86
CA ALA A 40 12.59 15.22 -24.94
C ALA A 40 11.91 15.77 -26.21
N LYS A 41 10.81 16.53 -26.06
CA LYS A 41 10.14 17.18 -27.21
C LYS A 41 11.06 18.15 -27.92
N ASP A 42 11.83 18.94 -27.18
CA ASP A 42 12.77 19.89 -27.77
C ASP A 42 13.94 19.20 -28.47
N ALA A 43 14.40 18.08 -27.92
CA ALA A 43 15.44 17.27 -28.55
C ALA A 43 14.96 16.57 -29.82
N VAL A 44 13.76 15.97 -29.81
CA VAL A 44 13.16 15.33 -31.00
C VAL A 44 12.99 16.35 -32.14
N LYS A 45 12.58 17.58 -31.85
CA LYS A 45 12.48 18.66 -32.86
C LYS A 45 13.82 19.05 -33.46
N LYS A 46 14.91 18.89 -32.71
CA LYS A 46 16.28 19.24 -33.11
C LYS A 46 17.05 18.06 -33.69
N ASP A 47 16.46 16.87 -33.78
CA ASP A 47 17.09 15.67 -34.34
C ASP A 47 17.24 15.79 -35.86
N SER A 48 18.29 16.50 -36.29
CA SER A 48 18.56 16.78 -37.70
C SER A 48 19.18 15.60 -38.46
N GLU A 49 19.68 14.58 -37.76
CA GLU A 49 20.47 13.48 -38.35
C GLU A 49 19.77 12.11 -38.30
N GLY A 50 18.54 12.04 -37.78
CA GLY A 50 17.82 10.76 -37.66
C GLY A 50 18.42 9.82 -36.61
N CYS A 51 19.18 10.37 -35.65
CA CYS A 51 19.82 9.61 -34.59
C CYS A 51 18.80 8.87 -33.70
N LEU A 52 17.56 9.38 -33.63
CA LEU A 52 16.47 8.75 -32.88
C LEU A 52 15.72 7.68 -33.68
N GLN A 53 16.01 7.48 -34.98
CA GLN A 53 15.24 6.55 -35.81
C GLN A 53 15.29 5.12 -35.26
N ARG A 54 16.48 4.65 -34.85
CA ARG A 54 16.64 3.34 -34.22
C ARG A 54 15.81 3.18 -32.94
N LEU A 55 15.69 4.26 -32.15
CA LEU A 55 14.87 4.26 -30.93
C LEU A 55 13.38 4.20 -31.27
N LYS A 56 12.94 4.93 -32.30
CA LYS A 56 11.54 4.89 -32.80
C LYS A 56 11.18 3.49 -33.28
N ASP A 57 12.02 2.87 -34.11
CA ASP A 57 11.77 1.54 -34.66
C ASP A 57 11.69 0.50 -33.55
N ASN A 58 12.63 0.53 -32.60
CA ASN A 58 12.60 -0.35 -31.43
C ASN A 58 11.36 -0.11 -30.56
N PHE A 59 10.93 1.14 -30.38
CA PHE A 59 9.75 1.46 -29.59
C PHE A 59 8.48 0.87 -30.19
N VAL A 60 8.29 0.98 -31.51
CA VAL A 60 7.12 0.44 -32.22
C VAL A 60 7.05 -1.08 -32.14
N ILE A 61 8.20 -1.76 -32.20
CA ILE A 61 8.27 -3.23 -32.14
C ILE A 61 7.97 -3.75 -30.73
N ARG A 62 8.48 -3.06 -29.70
CA ARG A 62 8.53 -3.59 -28.32
C ARG A 62 7.33 -3.23 -27.46
N ASN A 63 6.56 -2.21 -27.83
CA ASN A 63 5.53 -1.65 -26.95
C ASN A 63 4.12 -1.87 -27.49
N ILE A 64 3.19 -2.12 -26.57
CA ILE A 64 1.76 -2.14 -26.88
C ILE A 64 1.26 -0.76 -27.31
N ALA A 65 0.17 -0.73 -28.08
CA ALA A 65 -0.45 0.52 -28.52
C ALA A 65 -0.99 1.33 -27.34
N LEU A 66 -1.02 2.66 -27.46
CA LEU A 66 -1.51 3.55 -26.40
C LEU A 66 -3.00 3.31 -26.05
N SER A 67 -3.80 2.88 -27.03
CA SER A 67 -5.21 2.52 -26.85
C SER A 67 -5.42 1.36 -25.87
N GLU A 68 -4.42 0.49 -25.70
CA GLU A 68 -4.49 -0.63 -24.77
C GLU A 68 -4.57 -0.16 -23.30
N TYR A 69 -4.23 1.09 -23.00
CA TYR A 69 -4.29 1.67 -21.66
C TYR A 69 -5.68 2.25 -21.32
N ASP A 70 -6.61 2.31 -22.27
CA ASP A 70 -7.90 3.01 -22.09
C ASP A 70 -8.84 2.33 -21.07
N TRP A 71 -8.53 1.11 -20.60
CA TRP A 71 -9.27 0.49 -19.49
C TRP A 71 -9.02 1.17 -18.14
N ILE A 72 -7.96 1.96 -18.01
CA ILE A 72 -7.62 2.66 -16.77
C ILE A 72 -8.54 3.86 -16.63
N ASP A 73 -9.41 3.84 -15.62
CA ASP A 73 -10.18 5.03 -15.25
C ASP A 73 -9.26 6.06 -14.59
N THR A 74 -8.67 6.91 -15.42
CA THR A 74 -7.74 7.97 -15.01
C THR A 74 -8.44 9.15 -14.33
N ARG A 75 -9.76 9.09 -14.15
CA ARG A 75 -10.51 10.00 -13.26
C ARG A 75 -10.57 9.47 -11.82
N ASP A 76 -10.37 8.17 -11.64
CA ASP A 76 -10.26 7.54 -10.33
C ASP A 76 -8.84 7.71 -9.78
N TYR A 77 -8.73 8.46 -8.69
CA TYR A 77 -7.47 8.65 -7.98
C TYR A 77 -6.84 7.31 -7.56
N VAL A 78 -7.68 6.37 -7.11
CA VAL A 78 -7.24 5.10 -6.53
C VAL A 78 -6.58 4.22 -7.59
N SER A 79 -7.11 4.20 -8.81
CA SER A 79 -6.56 3.39 -9.91
C SER A 79 -5.16 3.86 -10.31
N SER A 80 -5.01 5.17 -10.48
CA SER A 80 -3.76 5.81 -10.89
C SER A 80 -2.70 5.66 -9.79
N TYR A 81 -3.11 5.85 -8.53
CA TYR A 81 -2.22 5.68 -7.39
C TYR A 81 -1.81 4.21 -7.17
N PHE A 82 -2.73 3.26 -7.37
CA PHE A 82 -2.41 1.84 -7.28
C PHE A 82 -1.30 1.45 -8.26
N ILE A 83 -1.42 1.88 -9.52
CA ILE A 83 -0.42 1.63 -10.57
C ILE A 83 0.93 2.27 -10.21
N TRP A 84 0.91 3.53 -9.77
CA TRP A 84 2.12 4.21 -9.32
C TRP A 84 2.80 3.47 -8.17
N TYR A 85 2.01 2.99 -7.20
CA TYR A 85 2.53 2.28 -6.05
C TYR A 85 3.14 0.92 -6.43
N CYS A 86 2.53 0.19 -7.37
CA CYS A 86 3.13 -1.02 -7.93
C CYS A 86 4.49 -0.72 -8.58
N MET A 87 4.59 0.37 -9.35
CA MET A 87 5.86 0.80 -9.95
C MET A 87 6.91 1.12 -8.88
N LEU A 88 6.55 1.89 -7.85
CA LEU A 88 7.42 2.18 -6.71
C LEU A 88 7.95 0.89 -6.05
N LEU A 89 7.06 -0.08 -5.81
CA LEU A 89 7.43 -1.36 -5.21
C LEU A 89 8.37 -2.17 -6.10
N VAL A 90 8.18 -2.17 -7.43
CA VAL A 90 9.10 -2.84 -8.38
C VAL A 90 10.49 -2.22 -8.31
N VAL A 91 10.60 -0.88 -8.38
CA VAL A 91 11.89 -0.17 -8.31
C VAL A 91 12.59 -0.48 -6.98
N ARG A 92 11.87 -0.41 -5.87
CA ARG A 92 12.37 -0.80 -4.53
C ARG A 92 12.93 -2.21 -4.51
N CYS A 93 12.20 -3.13 -5.15
CA CYS A 93 12.57 -4.51 -5.24
C CYS A 93 13.89 -4.69 -6.02
N ASN A 94 14.04 -4.03 -7.16
CA ASN A 94 15.24 -4.12 -8.01
C ASN A 94 16.50 -3.58 -7.30
N ASN A 95 16.36 -2.49 -6.55
CA ASN A 95 17.49 -1.86 -5.85
C ASN A 95 18.11 -2.69 -4.74
N LYS A 96 17.38 -3.68 -4.18
CA LYS A 96 17.88 -4.59 -3.15
C LYS A 96 18.71 -5.78 -3.69
N GLN A 97 19.23 -5.69 -4.92
CA GLN A 97 20.13 -6.66 -5.58
C GLN A 97 19.56 -8.07 -5.82
N ASP A 98 18.23 -8.25 -5.85
CA ASP A 98 17.64 -9.54 -6.21
C ASP A 98 17.41 -9.59 -7.73
N THR A 99 18.39 -10.12 -8.47
CA THR A 99 18.50 -10.16 -9.94
C THR A 99 17.54 -11.14 -10.64
N LYS A 100 16.37 -11.45 -10.07
CA LYS A 100 15.37 -12.27 -10.74
C LYS A 100 14.22 -11.39 -11.16
N ALA A 101 13.86 -11.42 -12.44
CA ALA A 101 12.69 -10.73 -12.98
C ALA A 101 11.50 -10.90 -12.03
N LYS A 102 11.09 -9.80 -11.41
CA LYS A 102 10.17 -9.84 -10.28
C LYS A 102 8.75 -9.87 -10.78
N ASN A 103 8.02 -10.87 -10.32
CA ASN A 103 6.61 -10.99 -10.63
C ASN A 103 5.86 -9.84 -9.96
N ILE A 104 4.99 -9.16 -10.71
CA ILE A 104 4.16 -8.04 -10.23
C ILE A 104 3.08 -8.55 -9.26
N SER A 105 2.94 -9.88 -9.14
CA SER A 105 1.96 -10.53 -8.27
C SER A 105 2.11 -10.17 -6.80
N ASP A 106 3.28 -10.34 -6.19
CA ASP A 106 3.49 -10.27 -4.74
C ASP A 106 4.87 -9.65 -4.42
N PHE A 107 4.96 -8.84 -3.36
CA PHE A 107 6.18 -8.10 -3.00
C PHE A 107 6.63 -8.39 -1.56
N ASP A 108 7.90 -8.72 -1.38
CA ASP A 108 8.53 -8.88 -0.06
C ASP A 108 9.04 -7.54 0.52
N VAL A 109 9.06 -6.47 -0.27
CA VAL A 109 9.65 -5.15 0.08
C VAL A 109 8.61 -4.06 0.37
N VAL A 110 7.35 -4.46 0.60
CA VAL A 110 6.24 -3.50 0.83
C VAL A 110 6.40 -2.67 2.10
N PHE A 111 7.13 -3.20 3.09
CA PHE A 111 7.53 -2.48 4.29
C PHE A 111 9.05 -2.38 4.35
N SER A 112 9.53 -1.24 4.84
CA SER A 112 10.93 -1.05 5.18
C SER A 112 11.22 -1.39 6.65
N THR A 113 12.46 -1.76 6.93
CA THR A 113 13.03 -1.88 8.27
C THR A 113 13.46 -0.54 8.87
N SER A 114 13.37 0.56 8.11
CA SER A 114 13.72 1.91 8.57
C SER A 114 12.74 2.95 8.02
N ALA A 115 12.41 3.94 8.83
CA ALA A 115 11.59 5.08 8.41
C ALA A 115 12.25 5.95 7.32
N ASN A 116 13.58 5.84 7.15
CA ASN A 116 14.37 6.64 6.21
C ASN A 116 14.96 5.81 5.05
N ASP A 117 14.39 4.64 4.76
CA ASP A 117 14.84 3.76 3.66
C ASP A 117 14.41 4.32 2.30
N ALA A 118 15.22 5.25 1.82
CA ALA A 118 15.06 5.89 0.51
C ALA A 118 15.49 4.94 -0.62
N VAL A 119 14.74 5.00 -1.71
CA VAL A 119 15.03 4.28 -2.94
C VAL A 119 16.24 4.89 -3.63
N VAL A 120 17.22 4.07 -3.96
CA VAL A 120 18.39 4.48 -4.75
C VAL A 120 18.04 4.44 -6.24
N GLY A 121 17.83 5.59 -6.88
CA GLY A 121 17.52 5.67 -8.31
C GLY A 121 16.32 6.54 -8.61
N TYR A 122 16.01 6.70 -9.90
CA TYR A 122 14.92 7.56 -10.33
C TYR A 122 13.56 6.88 -10.12
N VAL A 123 12.70 7.51 -9.31
CA VAL A 123 11.30 7.13 -9.14
C VAL A 123 10.42 8.30 -9.58
N PRO A 124 9.65 8.15 -10.67
CA PRO A 124 8.66 9.16 -11.06
C PRO A 124 7.71 9.50 -9.91
N LYS A 125 7.60 10.78 -9.55
CA LYS A 125 6.68 11.21 -8.49
C LYS A 125 5.22 11.16 -8.94
N PHE A 126 4.32 10.79 -8.03
CA PHE A 126 2.88 10.84 -8.28
C PHE A 126 2.39 12.29 -8.33
N SER A 127 1.74 12.69 -9.43
CA SER A 127 1.21 14.04 -9.55
C SER A 127 -0.09 14.23 -8.74
N PRO A 128 -0.21 15.29 -7.93
CA PRO A 128 -1.46 15.61 -7.26
C PRO A 128 -2.52 16.17 -8.22
N HIS A 129 -2.14 16.54 -9.45
CA HIS A 129 -3.03 17.20 -10.40
C HIS A 129 -3.74 16.20 -11.31
N ALA A 130 -5.08 16.13 -11.21
CA ALA A 130 -5.91 15.21 -12.01
C ALA A 130 -5.74 15.34 -13.53
N SER A 131 -5.43 16.54 -14.02
CA SER A 131 -5.15 16.79 -15.44
C SER A 131 -3.93 16.04 -15.97
N LYS A 132 -3.05 15.55 -15.09
CA LYS A 132 -1.82 14.83 -15.43
C LYS A 132 -1.94 13.32 -15.28
N TRP A 133 -2.94 12.81 -14.56
CA TRP A 133 -3.05 11.39 -14.21
C TRP A 133 -3.05 10.48 -15.42
N LYS A 134 -3.74 10.82 -16.51
CA LYS A 134 -3.72 9.98 -17.72
C LYS A 134 -2.31 9.73 -18.25
N MET A 135 -1.58 10.81 -18.51
CA MET A 135 -0.22 10.72 -19.06
C MET A 135 0.76 10.07 -18.06
N HIS A 136 0.70 10.48 -16.79
CA HIS A 136 1.59 9.97 -15.76
C HIS A 136 1.35 8.48 -15.48
N THR A 137 0.11 8.03 -15.40
CA THR A 137 -0.23 6.62 -15.19
C THR A 137 0.23 5.73 -16.35
N THR A 138 0.09 6.20 -17.59
CA THR A 138 0.69 5.51 -18.75
C THR A 138 2.20 5.39 -18.62
N ILE A 139 2.89 6.44 -18.17
CA ILE A 139 4.35 6.43 -17.95
C ILE A 139 4.74 5.52 -16.79
N PHE A 140 3.97 5.49 -15.69
CA PHE A 140 4.23 4.59 -14.57
C PHE A 140 4.20 3.13 -15.00
N LEU A 141 3.22 2.73 -15.82
CA LEU A 141 3.16 1.37 -16.38
C LEU A 141 4.32 1.09 -17.33
N HIS A 142 4.62 2.02 -18.24
CA HIS A 142 5.74 1.89 -19.16
C HIS A 142 7.06 1.70 -18.41
N TYR A 143 7.29 2.52 -17.39
CA TYR A 143 8.47 2.43 -16.55
C TYR A 143 8.50 1.13 -15.73
N LEU A 144 7.35 0.68 -15.21
CA LEU A 144 7.22 -0.62 -14.55
C LEU A 144 7.62 -1.76 -15.47
N PHE A 145 7.21 -1.76 -16.75
CA PHE A 145 7.61 -2.77 -17.72
C PHE A 145 9.12 -2.75 -17.99
N LYS A 146 9.71 -1.55 -18.07
CA LYS A 146 11.16 -1.39 -18.24
C LYS A 146 11.92 -1.96 -17.05
N GLU A 147 11.50 -1.61 -15.84
CA GLU A 147 12.11 -2.07 -14.58
C GLU A 147 11.94 -3.58 -14.36
N THR A 148 10.84 -4.18 -14.82
CA THR A 148 10.64 -5.64 -14.78
C THR A 148 11.35 -6.38 -15.91
N GLY A 149 12.00 -5.69 -16.86
CA GLY A 149 12.66 -6.29 -18.02
C GLY A 149 11.69 -6.80 -19.10
N ILE A 150 10.43 -6.36 -19.08
CA ILE A 150 9.39 -6.74 -20.03
C ILE A 150 9.54 -5.89 -21.31
N GLN A 151 10.26 -6.42 -22.28
CA GLN A 151 10.56 -5.74 -23.56
C GLN A 151 9.71 -6.21 -24.75
N ASP A 152 8.75 -7.11 -24.53
CA ASP A 152 7.90 -7.69 -25.57
C ASP A 152 6.44 -7.25 -25.38
N ALA A 153 5.78 -6.86 -26.48
CA ALA A 153 4.43 -6.31 -26.44
C ALA A 153 3.39 -7.31 -25.92
N LEU A 154 3.50 -8.61 -26.24
CA LEU A 154 2.56 -9.62 -25.73
C LEU A 154 2.72 -9.76 -24.21
N LYS A 155 3.96 -9.80 -23.71
CA LYS A 155 4.23 -9.84 -22.28
C LYS A 155 3.80 -8.56 -21.55
N GLN A 156 3.92 -7.40 -22.18
CA GLN A 156 3.36 -6.15 -21.63
C GLN A 156 1.84 -6.24 -21.47
N GLN A 157 1.14 -6.80 -22.46
CA GLN A 157 -0.31 -7.00 -22.39
C GLN A 157 -0.69 -7.97 -21.26
N GLU A 158 0.04 -9.07 -21.10
CA GLU A 158 -0.15 -10.04 -20.01
C GLU A 158 0.04 -9.38 -18.64
N ALA A 159 1.14 -8.65 -18.45
CA ALA A 159 1.43 -7.93 -17.21
C ALA A 159 0.38 -6.84 -16.91
N MET A 160 -0.10 -6.14 -17.94
CA MET A 160 -1.16 -5.14 -17.77
C MET A 160 -2.48 -5.77 -17.32
N ASN A 161 -2.85 -6.92 -17.89
CA ASN A 161 -4.03 -7.68 -17.46
C ASN A 161 -3.88 -8.20 -16.02
N GLU A 162 -2.68 -8.61 -15.63
CA GLU A 162 -2.39 -9.00 -14.24
C GLU A 162 -2.59 -7.83 -13.28
N ILE A 163 -2.01 -6.66 -13.59
CA ILE A 163 -2.18 -5.42 -12.78
C ILE A 163 -3.65 -5.04 -12.68
N LYS A 164 -4.40 -5.12 -13.79
CA LYS A 164 -5.84 -4.87 -13.81
C LYS A 164 -6.59 -5.79 -12.87
N ASN A 165 -6.34 -7.10 -12.93
CA ASN A 165 -6.99 -8.07 -12.07
C ASN A 165 -6.65 -7.84 -10.59
N LYS A 166 -5.37 -7.59 -10.28
CA LYS A 166 -4.92 -7.24 -8.92
C LYS A 166 -5.59 -5.98 -8.39
N TYR A 167 -5.77 -4.95 -9.22
CA TYR A 167 -6.49 -3.74 -8.82
C TYR A 167 -7.96 -4.05 -8.49
N LEU A 168 -8.65 -4.82 -9.34
CA LEU A 168 -10.05 -5.20 -9.11
C LEU A 168 -10.21 -6.04 -7.83
N ASP A 169 -9.29 -6.97 -7.59
CA ASP A 169 -9.27 -7.80 -6.39
C ASP A 169 -8.90 -6.98 -5.15
N PHE A 170 -7.98 -6.02 -5.27
CA PHE A 170 -7.67 -5.07 -4.22
C PHE A 170 -8.92 -4.31 -3.77
N LYS A 171 -9.71 -3.76 -4.69
CA LYS A 171 -10.98 -3.05 -4.36
C LYS A 171 -11.98 -3.92 -3.61
N ARG A 172 -11.95 -5.24 -3.84
CA ARG A 172 -12.81 -6.23 -3.16
C ARG A 172 -12.21 -6.74 -1.84
N SER A 173 -10.93 -6.49 -1.60
CA SER A 173 -10.21 -7.00 -0.45
C SER A 173 -10.66 -6.34 0.87
N PRO A 174 -10.51 -7.02 2.01
CA PRO A 174 -10.74 -6.41 3.32
C PRO A 174 -9.82 -5.21 3.60
N PHE A 175 -8.64 -5.17 2.98
CA PHE A 175 -7.66 -4.10 3.18
C PHE A 175 -8.12 -2.78 2.56
N PHE A 176 -8.89 -2.82 1.47
CA PHE A 176 -9.44 -1.60 0.86
C PHE A 176 -10.34 -0.81 1.81
N LYS A 177 -10.94 -1.46 2.81
CA LYS A 177 -11.73 -0.76 3.84
C LYS A 177 -10.91 0.24 4.65
N LEU A 178 -9.60 0.04 4.78
CA LEU A 178 -8.69 0.99 5.45
C LEU A 178 -8.59 2.35 4.75
N THR A 179 -9.04 2.43 3.49
CA THR A 179 -9.07 3.68 2.71
C THR A 179 -10.33 4.51 2.92
N LYS A 180 -11.30 4.01 3.70
CA LYS A 180 -12.58 4.67 3.94
C LYS A 180 -12.51 5.52 5.20
N GLU A 181 -13.16 6.68 5.16
CA GLU A 181 -13.23 7.65 6.26
C GLU A 181 -13.71 6.99 7.56
N GLU A 182 -14.72 6.11 7.51
CA GLU A 182 -15.22 5.41 8.71
C GLU A 182 -14.20 4.45 9.36
N ASN A 183 -13.07 4.19 8.71
CA ASN A 183 -12.00 3.31 9.19
C ASN A 183 -10.68 4.08 9.43
N GLU A 184 -10.68 5.42 9.48
CA GLU A 184 -9.48 6.21 9.75
C GLU A 184 -8.78 5.79 11.05
N ASP A 185 -9.51 5.66 12.16
CA ASP A 185 -8.97 5.19 13.44
C ASP A 185 -8.27 3.81 13.31
N ARG A 186 -8.85 2.93 12.48
CA ARG A 186 -8.30 1.60 12.23
C ARG A 186 -7.03 1.72 11.40
N ALA A 187 -7.02 2.54 10.36
CA ALA A 187 -5.84 2.76 9.51
C ALA A 187 -4.68 3.34 10.33
N GLU A 188 -4.93 4.39 11.11
CA GLU A 188 -3.93 5.04 11.96
C GLU A 188 -3.36 4.07 13.01
N TRP A 189 -4.23 3.35 13.72
CA TRP A 189 -3.77 2.33 14.68
C TRP A 189 -2.92 1.26 14.02
N THR A 190 -3.28 0.84 12.80
CA THR A 190 -2.57 -0.21 12.05
C THR A 190 -1.18 0.27 11.66
N LYS A 191 -1.06 1.52 11.17
CA LYS A 191 0.21 2.15 10.86
C LYS A 191 1.11 2.21 12.10
N ASN A 192 0.60 2.74 13.21
CA ASN A 192 1.35 2.84 14.47
C ASN A 192 1.79 1.46 14.98
N LYS A 193 0.94 0.43 14.80
CA LYS A 193 1.29 -0.94 15.18
C LYS A 193 2.42 -1.51 14.32
N LEU A 194 2.37 -1.32 13.00
CA LEU A 194 3.44 -1.72 12.08
C LEU A 194 4.76 -1.03 12.45
N GLU A 195 4.73 0.28 12.67
CA GLU A 195 5.91 1.05 13.06
C GLU A 195 6.49 0.57 14.40
N SER A 196 5.63 0.25 15.37
CA SER A 196 6.06 -0.35 16.65
C SER A 196 6.72 -1.72 16.49
N ASP A 197 6.35 -2.44 15.43
CA ASP A 197 6.93 -3.75 15.08
C ASP A 197 8.14 -3.59 14.14
N GLY A 198 8.60 -2.36 13.87
CA GLY A 198 9.76 -2.06 13.01
C GLY A 198 9.47 -2.13 11.52
N ALA A 199 8.21 -2.07 11.10
CA ALA A 199 7.77 -2.09 9.72
C ALA A 199 7.21 -0.73 9.30
N PHE A 200 7.89 -0.07 8.35
CA PHE A 200 7.57 1.28 7.91
C PHE A 200 7.05 1.27 6.47
N LEU A 201 6.13 2.16 6.14
CA LEU A 201 5.77 2.39 4.75
C LEU A 201 6.93 3.08 3.99
N PRO A 202 7.02 2.92 2.65
CA PRO A 202 8.01 3.62 1.83
C PRO A 202 8.03 5.14 2.06
N PHE A 203 9.23 5.72 2.09
CA PHE A 203 9.42 7.16 2.32
C PHE A 203 8.92 8.03 1.15
N GLU A 204 8.90 7.48 -0.07
CA GLU A 204 8.52 8.19 -1.31
C GLU A 204 7.01 8.51 -1.40
N ILE A 205 6.20 8.09 -0.43
CA ILE A 205 4.76 8.33 -0.41
C ILE A 205 4.49 9.84 -0.24
N PRO A 206 3.64 10.46 -1.08
CA PRO A 206 3.27 11.86 -0.89
C PRO A 206 2.64 12.10 0.50
N ALA A 207 2.97 13.23 1.14
CA ALA A 207 2.47 13.56 2.46
C ALA A 207 0.99 13.99 2.44
N SER A 208 0.08 13.02 2.55
CA SER A 208 -1.34 13.23 2.80
C SER A 208 -1.94 12.03 3.54
N ASN A 209 -3.03 12.22 4.29
CA ASN A 209 -3.66 11.11 5.00
C ASN A 209 -4.26 10.08 4.03
N ASN A 210 -4.86 10.55 2.92
CA ASN A 210 -5.44 9.66 1.91
C ASN A 210 -4.38 8.78 1.22
N THR A 211 -3.22 9.35 0.88
CA THR A 211 -2.10 8.58 0.30
C THR A 211 -1.53 7.58 1.29
N ALA A 212 -1.34 7.97 2.54
CA ALA A 212 -0.82 7.10 3.58
C ALA A 212 -1.73 5.88 3.82
N ASN A 213 -3.04 6.10 3.93
CA ASN A 213 -4.03 5.02 4.11
C ASN A 213 -4.11 4.12 2.87
N LEU A 214 -4.04 4.70 1.68
CA LEU A 214 -4.06 3.95 0.43
C LEU A 214 -2.79 3.11 0.27
N SER A 215 -1.61 3.67 0.53
CA SER A 215 -0.34 2.93 0.54
C SER A 215 -0.32 1.83 1.59
N LEU A 216 -0.86 2.07 2.79
CA LEU A 216 -1.02 1.03 3.81
C LEU A 216 -1.88 -0.13 3.30
N ALA A 217 -3.06 0.17 2.74
CA ALA A 217 -3.97 -0.83 2.22
C ALA A 217 -3.34 -1.63 1.08
N ILE A 218 -2.68 -0.96 0.12
CA ILE A 218 -2.02 -1.61 -1.00
C ILE A 218 -0.85 -2.47 -0.52
N SER A 219 -0.04 -1.98 0.41
CA SER A 219 1.08 -2.74 0.99
C SER A 219 0.61 -4.01 1.64
N LEU A 220 -0.40 -3.95 2.51
CA LEU A 220 -0.97 -5.13 3.15
C LEU A 220 -1.59 -6.12 2.15
N TYR A 221 -2.18 -5.62 1.07
CA TYR A 221 -2.73 -6.45 0.00
C TYR A 221 -1.63 -7.17 -0.79
N LEU A 222 -0.68 -6.41 -1.36
CA LEU A 222 0.41 -6.90 -2.21
C LEU A 222 1.57 -7.56 -1.45
N TRP A 223 1.56 -7.51 -0.12
CA TRP A 223 2.58 -8.16 0.68
C TRP A 223 2.62 -9.66 0.36
N SER A 224 3.78 -10.16 0.02
CA SER A 224 4.00 -11.56 -0.29
C SER A 224 3.54 -12.49 0.85
N SER A 225 2.89 -13.58 0.46
CA SER A 225 2.46 -14.62 1.41
C SER A 225 3.62 -15.45 1.96
N SER A 226 4.75 -15.52 1.24
CA SER A 226 5.98 -16.20 1.66
C SER A 226 6.91 -15.32 2.50
N SER A 227 6.62 -14.03 2.61
CA SER A 227 7.33 -13.13 3.51
C SER A 227 7.19 -13.58 4.96
N PHE A 228 8.32 -13.65 5.66
CA PHE A 228 8.36 -13.87 7.09
C PHE A 228 8.50 -12.54 7.83
N PHE A 229 7.63 -12.33 8.82
CA PHE A 229 7.66 -11.18 9.69
C PHE A 229 8.46 -11.47 10.95
N LYS A 230 9.47 -10.65 11.23
CA LYS A 230 10.18 -10.66 12.51
C LYS A 230 9.45 -9.69 13.43
N ALA A 231 8.60 -10.22 14.30
CA ALA A 231 7.67 -9.41 15.10
C ALA A 231 8.34 -8.54 16.19
N SER A 232 9.66 -8.62 16.34
CA SER A 232 10.42 -7.85 17.30
C SER A 232 11.89 -7.80 16.89
N LEU A 233 12.50 -6.61 16.93
CA LEU A 233 13.96 -6.46 16.91
C LEU A 233 14.62 -6.90 18.22
N LEU A 234 13.83 -6.99 19.31
CA LEU A 234 14.30 -7.15 20.70
C LEU A 234 14.11 -8.56 21.27
N TYR A 235 13.36 -9.44 20.61
CA TYR A 235 13.09 -10.81 21.08
C TYR A 235 13.23 -11.80 19.91
N ASP A 236 13.82 -12.97 20.19
CA ASP A 236 13.86 -14.14 19.30
C ASP A 236 12.45 -14.77 19.14
N GLU A 237 11.45 -13.98 18.77
CA GLU A 237 10.18 -14.53 18.29
C GLU A 237 10.42 -15.16 16.91
N LYS A 238 9.97 -16.41 16.75
CA LYS A 238 9.99 -17.13 15.49
C LYS A 238 9.34 -16.29 14.38
N ASN A 239 9.99 -16.25 13.22
CA ASN A 239 9.46 -15.76 11.97
C ASN A 239 7.98 -16.15 11.79
N MET A 240 7.10 -15.16 11.66
CA MET A 240 5.65 -15.33 11.52
C MET A 240 5.22 -15.14 10.07
N SER A 241 4.29 -15.96 9.56
CA SER A 241 3.73 -15.74 8.22
C SER A 241 2.85 -14.48 8.17
N LYS A 242 2.68 -13.90 6.97
CA LYS A 242 1.74 -12.79 6.73
C LYS A 242 0.35 -13.06 7.34
N SER A 243 -0.23 -14.24 7.09
CA SER A 243 -1.58 -14.57 7.57
C SER A 243 -1.67 -14.58 9.10
N ALA A 244 -0.68 -15.15 9.78
CA ALA A 244 -0.61 -15.17 11.24
C ALA A 244 -0.41 -13.75 11.81
N TYR A 245 0.41 -12.92 11.15
CA TYR A 245 0.63 -11.54 11.56
C TYR A 245 -0.65 -10.70 11.44
N ILE A 246 -1.33 -10.75 10.29
CA ILE A 246 -2.60 -10.06 10.08
C ILE A 246 -3.66 -10.51 11.10
N HIS A 247 -3.69 -11.81 11.45
CA HIS A 247 -4.57 -12.32 12.48
C HIS A 247 -4.24 -11.73 13.87
N LYS A 248 -2.98 -11.75 14.30
CA LYS A 248 -2.51 -11.14 15.56
C LYS A 248 -2.85 -9.64 15.63
N MET A 249 -2.69 -8.94 14.51
CA MET A 249 -3.02 -7.52 14.36
C MET A 249 -4.53 -7.24 14.48
N ASN A 250 -5.39 -8.11 13.93
CA ASN A 250 -6.84 -8.02 14.08
C ASN A 250 -7.30 -8.29 15.52
N LEU A 251 -6.72 -9.27 16.20
CA LEU A 251 -7.00 -9.53 17.62
C LEU A 251 -6.62 -8.34 18.50
N SER A 252 -5.42 -7.80 18.29
CA SER A 252 -4.89 -6.65 19.04
C SER A 252 -5.75 -5.40 18.88
N TRP A 253 -6.30 -5.19 17.68
CA TRP A 253 -7.26 -4.12 17.41
C TRP A 253 -8.58 -4.25 18.14
N ASN A 254 -9.14 -5.46 18.17
CA ASN A 254 -10.37 -5.71 18.91
C ASN A 254 -10.17 -5.44 20.41
N GLN A 255 -9.00 -5.81 20.95
CA GLN A 255 -8.61 -5.48 22.32
C GLN A 255 -8.46 -3.96 22.53
N TYR A 256 -7.82 -3.26 21.59
CA TYR A 256 -7.70 -1.81 21.62
C TYR A 256 -9.07 -1.13 21.64
N LYS A 257 -9.97 -1.46 20.71
CA LYS A 257 -11.35 -0.93 20.69
C LYS A 257 -12.07 -1.16 22.01
N HIS A 258 -11.93 -2.35 22.60
CA HIS A 258 -12.55 -2.66 23.87
C HIS A 258 -12.00 -1.77 24.99
N ARG A 259 -10.67 -1.55 25.03
CA ARG A 259 -10.03 -0.64 26.00
C ARG A 259 -10.49 0.80 25.83
N GLU A 260 -10.52 1.32 24.61
CA GLU A 260 -10.99 2.69 24.33
C GLU A 260 -12.47 2.88 24.71
N LYS A 261 -13.32 1.90 24.37
CA LYS A 261 -14.73 1.91 24.80
C LYS A 261 -14.88 1.93 26.32
N ASN A 262 -14.04 1.20 27.03
CA ASN A 262 -14.05 1.17 28.50
C ASN A 262 -13.57 2.51 29.09
N LYS A 263 -12.53 3.13 28.51
CA LYS A 263 -12.08 4.48 28.91
C LYS A 263 -13.21 5.51 28.76
N LEU A 264 -13.90 5.53 27.62
CA LEU A 264 -15.03 6.44 27.39
C LEU A 264 -16.16 6.22 28.40
N LYS A 265 -16.43 4.98 28.78
CA LYS A 265 -17.42 4.63 29.80
C LYS A 265 -16.92 4.84 31.24
N LYS A 266 -15.69 5.30 31.45
CA LYS A 266 -15.00 5.36 32.75
C LYS A 266 -15.02 4.02 33.50
N VAL A 267 -15.06 2.91 32.77
CA VAL A 267 -15.05 1.56 33.33
C VAL A 267 -13.60 1.09 33.40
N LYS A 268 -13.11 0.87 34.62
CA LYS A 268 -11.81 0.23 34.86
C LYS A 268 -12.03 -1.24 35.18
N ALA A 269 -11.36 -2.13 34.47
CA ALA A 269 -11.37 -3.55 34.82
C ALA A 269 -10.54 -3.76 36.09
N TYR A 270 -11.16 -4.35 37.11
CA TYR A 270 -10.47 -4.87 38.28
C TYR A 270 -10.39 -6.40 38.16
N SER A 271 -9.20 -6.95 38.41
CA SER A 271 -9.01 -8.38 38.56
C SER A 271 -8.98 -8.68 40.06
N PHE A 272 -9.83 -9.61 40.49
CA PHE A 272 -9.92 -10.05 41.87
C PHE A 272 -9.50 -11.52 41.92
N GLU A 273 -8.56 -11.85 42.80
CA GLU A 273 -8.34 -13.23 43.22
C GLU A 273 -9.31 -13.53 44.36
N MET A 274 -10.07 -14.62 44.22
CA MET A 274 -11.08 -15.03 45.19
C MET A 274 -11.06 -16.54 45.35
N GLU A 275 -11.49 -17.04 46.50
CA GLU A 275 -11.64 -18.48 46.72
C GLU A 275 -12.65 -19.09 45.76
N GLU A 276 -12.41 -20.33 45.34
CA GLU A 276 -13.32 -21.07 44.43
C GLU A 276 -14.74 -21.24 45.03
N SER A 277 -14.82 -21.32 46.37
CA SER A 277 -16.09 -21.39 47.10
C SER A 277 -16.97 -20.15 46.85
N LEU A 278 -16.36 -18.98 46.65
CA LEU A 278 -17.01 -17.70 46.38
C LEU A 278 -17.53 -17.62 44.94
N GLN A 279 -16.82 -18.21 43.97
CA GLN A 279 -17.29 -18.27 42.58
C GLN A 279 -18.66 -18.94 42.48
N LYS A 280 -18.86 -20.09 43.15
CA LYS A 280 -20.15 -20.79 43.16
C LYS A 280 -21.27 -19.94 43.76
N LYS A 281 -20.97 -19.19 44.83
CA LYS A 281 -21.93 -18.28 45.48
C LYS A 281 -22.31 -17.11 44.57
N ILE A 282 -21.34 -16.50 43.90
CA ILE A 282 -21.55 -15.43 42.93
C ILE A 282 -22.41 -15.92 41.76
N ASP A 283 -22.13 -17.12 41.24
CA ASP A 283 -22.88 -17.70 40.12
C ASP A 283 -24.34 -18.00 40.50
N HIS A 284 -24.56 -18.50 41.72
CA HIS A 284 -25.90 -18.72 42.25
C HIS A 284 -26.67 -17.40 42.42
N LEU A 285 -26.06 -16.41 43.08
CA LEU A 285 -26.67 -15.10 43.31
C LEU A 285 -26.94 -14.34 42.00
N SER A 286 -26.02 -14.42 41.03
CA SER A 286 -26.17 -13.82 39.70
C SER A 286 -27.40 -14.37 38.98
N LYS A 287 -27.67 -15.68 39.08
CA LYS A 287 -28.87 -16.30 38.53
C LYS A 287 -30.13 -15.95 39.33
N ALA A 288 -30.08 -16.02 40.66
CA ALA A 288 -31.23 -15.78 41.52
C ALA A 288 -31.75 -14.33 41.42
N LEU A 289 -30.85 -13.37 41.21
CA LEU A 289 -31.17 -11.95 41.11
C LEU A 289 -31.31 -11.44 39.66
N ASP A 290 -31.15 -12.32 38.66
CA ASP A 290 -31.11 -11.98 37.23
C ASP A 290 -30.14 -10.81 36.92
N MET A 291 -28.94 -10.85 37.51
CA MET A 291 -27.92 -9.83 37.35
C MET A 291 -26.64 -10.43 36.77
N LYS A 292 -25.99 -9.71 35.84
CA LYS A 292 -24.63 -10.07 35.40
C LYS A 292 -23.67 -10.01 36.59
N LYS A 293 -22.72 -10.95 36.68
CA LYS A 293 -21.74 -11.06 37.79
C LYS A 293 -21.08 -9.72 38.16
N ASN A 294 -20.60 -8.95 37.19
CA ASN A 294 -19.98 -7.64 37.46
C ASN A 294 -20.96 -6.65 38.10
N LYS A 295 -22.22 -6.63 37.65
CA LYS A 295 -23.28 -5.77 38.19
C LYS A 295 -23.68 -6.18 39.61
N LEU A 296 -23.67 -7.49 39.89
CA LEU A 296 -23.85 -8.00 41.25
C LEU A 296 -22.74 -7.53 42.19
N ILE A 297 -21.48 -7.61 41.76
CA ILE A 297 -20.33 -7.15 42.56
C ILE A 297 -20.40 -5.64 42.78
N GLU A 298 -20.70 -4.83 41.75
CA GLU A 298 -20.92 -3.39 41.89
C GLU A 298 -22.04 -3.08 42.89
N TYR A 299 -23.17 -3.80 42.82
CA TYR A 299 -24.28 -3.64 43.75
C TYR A 299 -23.88 -3.93 45.20
N LEU A 300 -23.17 -5.03 45.43
CA LEU A 300 -22.71 -5.41 46.77
C LEU A 300 -21.72 -4.39 47.36
N ILE A 301 -20.80 -3.88 46.53
CA ILE A 301 -19.85 -2.84 46.94
C ILE A 301 -20.60 -1.55 47.30
N GLU A 302 -21.54 -1.11 46.46
CA GLU A 302 -22.29 0.13 46.69
C GLU A 302 -23.15 0.05 47.95
N GLN A 303 -23.80 -1.10 48.18
CA GLN A 303 -24.55 -1.33 49.41
C GLN A 303 -23.66 -1.24 50.64
N GLU A 304 -22.50 -1.88 50.63
CA GLU A 304 -21.60 -1.88 51.77
C GLU A 304 -20.97 -0.50 52.00
N TYR A 305 -20.56 0.18 50.92
CA TYR A 305 -20.07 1.55 50.99
C TYR A 305 -21.09 2.52 51.59
N THR A 306 -22.36 2.42 51.16
CA THR A 306 -23.45 3.27 51.67
C THR A 306 -23.67 3.07 53.17
N LYS A 307 -23.61 1.82 53.65
CA LYS A 307 -23.74 1.52 55.10
C LYS A 307 -22.63 2.15 55.92
N GLN A 308 -21.40 2.16 55.40
CA GLN A 308 -20.22 2.66 56.11
C GLN A 308 -20.11 4.19 56.08
N THR A 309 -20.66 4.85 55.06
CA THR A 309 -20.50 6.29 54.83
C THR A 309 -21.71 7.15 55.22
N LYS A 310 -22.91 6.57 55.33
CA LYS A 310 -24.04 7.24 55.99
C LYS A 310 -23.93 7.06 57.51
N LYS A 311 -23.10 7.89 58.14
CA LYS A 311 -23.19 8.24 59.56
C LYS A 311 -23.81 9.62 59.71
#